data_AF-A5APM5-F1
#
_entry.id   AF-A5APM5-F1
#
_cell.length_a   1.000
_cell.length_b   1.000
_cell.length_c   1.000
_cell.angle_alpha   90.00
_cell.angle_beta   90.00
_cell.angle_gamma   90.00
#
_symmetry.space_group_name_H-M   'P 1'
#
loop_
_entity.id
_entity.type
_entity.pdbx_description
1 polymer ?
#
loop_
_entity_poly.entity_id
_entity_poly.type
_entity_poly.pdbx_seq_one_letter_code
_entity_poly.pdbx_strand_id
1 'polypeptide(L)'
;MVDFIVDYYHNIENYPVLSQVEPGYLRSLLSEMSSYLLESFDDIVRDVEKDIIPGMTHWLSPNFFAFFPTTMSSVAFVGEMLCTTFNSIGFNWLVCPAAMELEMVVMDWLANMLKLPKSFMFSGTGGGVMQATSSEAILCTLIAARDRALKIIGVQNIAKLVVYAYDQAHSTYKKACKLAGVLQCNIRLLPTTQASNFSLSPTLLCTIIKADVGVGLVPIHLCATLGTTSTTAVDPIGPLANVANDYGVWVHMNVAYIGSACICLEFRHHLDEIKRVNSLSLNPHKWYLKQEL
;
A
#
# COMPACT_ATOMS: atom_id res chain seq x y z
N MET A 1 -27.97 4.71 -13.12
CA MET A 1 -26.71 4.60 -12.34
C MET A 1 -25.55 5.31 -13.03
N VAL A 2 -25.25 5.05 -14.31
CA VAL A 2 -24.19 5.81 -15.01
C VAL A 2 -24.48 7.32 -15.00
N ASP A 3 -25.70 7.73 -15.38
CA ASP A 3 -26.09 9.15 -15.37
C ASP A 3 -25.98 9.77 -13.97
N PHE A 4 -26.45 9.05 -12.95
CA PHE A 4 -26.30 9.45 -11.54
C PHE A 4 -24.84 9.71 -11.14
N ILE A 5 -23.90 8.82 -11.52
CA ILE A 5 -22.47 8.98 -11.23
C ILE A 5 -21.90 10.20 -11.96
N VAL A 6 -22.29 10.40 -13.22
CA VAL A 6 -21.90 11.56 -14.02
C VAL A 6 -22.40 12.84 -13.37
N ASP A 7 -23.67 12.90 -12.95
CA ASP A 7 -24.26 14.05 -12.28
C ASP A 7 -23.58 14.32 -10.93
N TYR A 8 -23.24 13.27 -10.17
CA TYR A 8 -22.45 13.41 -8.95
C TYR A 8 -21.09 14.07 -9.23
N TYR A 9 -20.34 13.63 -10.24
CA TYR A 9 -19.06 14.27 -10.59
C TYR A 9 -19.20 15.71 -11.06
N HIS A 10 -20.27 16.06 -11.78
CA HIS A 10 -20.53 17.45 -12.18
C HIS A 10 -20.86 18.36 -10.98
N ASN A 11 -21.47 17.80 -9.93
CA ASN A 11 -21.95 18.57 -8.79
C ASN A 11 -21.08 18.43 -7.53
N ILE A 12 -20.02 17.62 -7.55
CA ILE A 12 -19.26 17.25 -6.35
C ILE A 12 -18.65 18.45 -5.63
N GLU A 13 -18.31 19.51 -6.35
CA GLU A 13 -17.76 20.75 -5.78
C GLU A 13 -18.80 21.54 -4.96
N ASN A 14 -20.09 21.32 -5.20
CA ASN A 14 -21.17 21.97 -4.46
C ASN A 14 -21.42 21.36 -3.07
N TYR A 15 -20.90 20.15 -2.80
CA TYR A 15 -21.01 19.51 -1.49
C TYR A 15 -19.89 19.98 -0.54
N PRO A 16 -20.14 20.04 0.78
CA PRO A 16 -19.08 20.29 1.76
C PRO A 16 -18.06 19.15 1.72
N VAL A 17 -16.79 19.46 1.46
CA VAL A 17 -15.72 18.45 1.29
C VAL A 17 -15.69 17.42 2.43
N LEU A 18 -15.74 17.90 3.69
CA LEU A 18 -15.86 17.07 4.88
C LEU A 18 -17.33 16.99 5.29
N SER A 19 -17.81 15.77 5.54
CA SER A 19 -19.18 15.56 6.03
C SER A 19 -19.40 16.25 7.37
N GLN A 20 -20.64 16.71 7.61
CA GLN A 20 -21.06 17.44 8.80
C GLN A 20 -21.99 16.64 9.71
N VAL A 21 -22.11 15.32 9.48
CA VAL A 21 -22.98 14.44 10.26
C VAL A 21 -22.31 13.99 11.57
N GLU A 22 -23.14 13.68 12.57
CA GLU A 22 -22.67 13.15 13.86
C GLU A 22 -22.53 11.61 13.83
N PRO A 23 -21.64 11.02 14.66
CA PRO A 23 -21.54 9.58 14.81
C PRO A 23 -22.89 8.93 15.15
N GLY A 24 -23.31 7.95 14.34
CA GLY A 24 -24.59 7.24 14.50
C GLY A 24 -25.77 7.80 13.70
N TYR A 25 -25.61 8.90 12.94
CA TYR A 25 -26.72 9.54 12.20
C TYR A 25 -27.52 8.56 11.33
N LEU A 26 -26.84 7.72 10.53
CA LEU A 26 -27.48 6.84 9.55
C LEU A 26 -28.37 5.78 10.22
N ARG A 27 -27.99 5.31 11.41
CA ARG A 27 -28.77 4.29 12.13
C ARG A 27 -30.16 4.80 12.54
N SER A 28 -30.31 6.11 12.73
CA SER A 28 -31.60 6.73 13.05
C SER A 28 -32.50 6.93 11.83
N LEU A 29 -31.95 6.89 10.62
CA LEU A 29 -32.66 7.10 9.36
C LEU A 29 -33.11 5.79 8.72
N LEU A 30 -32.35 4.70 8.94
CA LEU A 30 -32.65 3.38 8.38
C LEU A 30 -33.53 2.56 9.31
N SER A 31 -34.33 1.66 8.74
CA SER A 31 -35.13 0.70 9.50
C SER A 31 -34.24 -0.21 10.34
N GLU A 32 -34.73 -0.62 11.52
CA GLU A 32 -33.94 -1.50 12.39
C GLU A 32 -33.73 -2.90 11.84
N MET A 33 -34.65 -3.34 10.99
CA MET A 33 -34.70 -4.64 10.32
C MET A 33 -34.74 -4.43 8.80
N SER A 34 -34.14 -5.33 8.05
CA SER A 34 -34.27 -5.34 6.58
C SER A 34 -35.73 -5.54 6.18
N SER A 35 -36.15 -4.88 5.10
CA SER A 35 -37.46 -5.14 4.51
C SER A 35 -37.60 -6.60 4.06
N TYR A 36 -38.76 -7.21 4.31
CA TYR A 36 -39.14 -8.50 3.73
C TYR A 36 -39.68 -8.34 2.30
N LEU A 37 -40.06 -7.12 1.91
CA LEU A 37 -40.59 -6.79 0.60
C LEU A 37 -39.50 -6.14 -0.25
N LEU A 38 -39.54 -6.41 -1.55
CA LEU A 38 -38.66 -5.78 -2.52
C LEU A 38 -38.92 -4.27 -2.54
N GLU A 39 -37.83 -3.50 -2.48
CA GLU A 39 -37.84 -2.05 -2.68
C GLU A 39 -37.49 -1.74 -4.13
N SER A 40 -38.03 -0.63 -4.65
CA SER A 40 -37.70 -0.23 -6.01
C SER A 40 -36.28 0.33 -6.08
N PHE A 41 -35.63 0.17 -7.22
CA PHE A 41 -34.30 0.73 -7.43
C PHE A 41 -34.30 2.27 -7.31
N ASP A 42 -35.38 2.92 -7.74
CA ASP A 42 -35.53 4.37 -7.67
C ASP A 42 -35.63 4.87 -6.22
N ASP A 43 -36.31 4.12 -5.34
CA ASP A 43 -36.34 4.43 -3.91
C ASP A 43 -34.94 4.32 -3.30
N ILE A 44 -34.18 3.27 -3.66
CA ILE A 44 -32.80 3.08 -3.18
C ILE A 44 -31.89 4.22 -3.64
N VAL A 45 -31.97 4.64 -4.91
CA VAL A 45 -31.16 5.76 -5.43
C VAL A 45 -31.52 7.06 -4.71
N ARG A 46 -32.82 7.30 -4.47
CA ARG A 46 -33.28 8.47 -3.71
C ARG A 46 -32.76 8.47 -2.27
N ASP A 47 -32.70 7.30 -1.63
CA ASP A 47 -32.16 7.17 -0.28
C ASP A 47 -30.63 7.35 -0.26
N VAL A 48 -29.91 6.92 -1.31
CA VAL A 48 -28.48 7.24 -1.48
C VAL A 48 -28.27 8.75 -1.56
N GLU A 49 -29.07 9.45 -2.38
CA GLU A 49 -28.99 10.91 -2.49
C GLU A 49 -29.28 11.63 -1.18
N LYS A 50 -30.35 11.21 -0.51
CA LYS A 50 -30.89 11.90 0.66
C LYS A 50 -30.10 11.60 1.93
N ASP A 51 -29.70 10.35 2.12
CA ASP A 51 -29.20 9.86 3.42
C ASP A 51 -27.72 9.43 3.36
N ILE A 52 -27.18 9.02 2.20
CA ILE A 52 -25.78 8.59 2.09
C ILE A 52 -24.84 9.72 1.67
N ILE A 53 -25.15 10.44 0.59
CA ILE A 53 -24.30 11.54 0.07
C ILE A 53 -23.94 12.56 1.17
N PRO A 54 -24.88 13.05 2.02
CA PRO A 54 -24.54 14.00 3.08
C PRO A 54 -23.55 13.47 4.12
N GLY A 55 -23.51 12.14 4.29
CA GLY A 55 -22.58 11.45 5.18
C GLY A 55 -21.22 11.14 4.57
N MET A 56 -21.02 11.39 3.27
CA MET A 56 -19.75 11.13 2.60
C MET A 56 -18.78 12.29 2.83
N THR A 57 -17.53 11.95 3.13
CA THR A 57 -16.42 12.87 2.87
C THR A 57 -16.05 12.74 1.40
N HIS A 58 -16.08 13.84 0.66
CA HIS A 58 -15.95 13.82 -0.80
C HIS A 58 -14.47 13.84 -1.22
N TRP A 59 -13.82 12.68 -1.17
CA TRP A 59 -12.42 12.48 -1.57
C TRP A 59 -12.09 12.90 -3.00
N LEU A 60 -13.11 12.89 -3.88
CA LEU A 60 -13.00 13.28 -5.29
C LEU A 60 -13.34 14.75 -5.53
N SER A 61 -13.71 15.51 -4.49
CA SER A 61 -13.92 16.94 -4.61
C SER A 61 -12.61 17.60 -5.06
N PRO A 62 -12.65 18.58 -5.99
CA PRO A 62 -11.45 19.30 -6.40
C PRO A 62 -10.78 20.07 -5.25
N ASN A 63 -11.51 20.25 -4.14
CA ASN A 63 -11.06 20.95 -2.94
C ASN A 63 -10.64 19.99 -1.79
N PHE A 64 -10.47 18.69 -2.06
CA PHE A 64 -9.98 17.71 -1.09
C PHE A 64 -8.45 17.64 -1.08
N PHE A 65 -7.83 18.12 0.01
CA PHE A 65 -6.37 18.13 0.20
C PHE A 65 -5.91 17.40 1.46
N ALA A 66 -6.77 16.57 2.06
CA ALA A 66 -6.40 15.77 3.22
C ALA A 66 -5.67 14.48 2.78
N PHE A 67 -4.77 13.98 3.64
CA PHE A 67 -4.03 12.73 3.40
C PHE A 67 -3.32 12.69 2.03
N PHE A 68 -3.40 11.56 1.34
CA PHE A 68 -3.03 11.44 -0.07
C PHE A 68 -4.31 11.30 -0.91
N PRO A 69 -4.34 11.86 -2.12
CA PRO A 69 -5.51 11.78 -2.99
C PRO A 69 -5.81 10.32 -3.37
N THR A 70 -7.08 10.05 -3.67
CA THR A 70 -7.53 8.81 -4.32
C THR A 70 -7.77 9.10 -5.80
N THR A 71 -6.69 9.19 -6.58
CA THR A 71 -6.80 9.61 -7.98
C THR A 71 -7.54 8.56 -8.82
N MET A 72 -8.44 8.99 -9.70
CA MET A 72 -9.21 8.08 -10.56
C MET A 72 -9.26 8.55 -12.01
N SER A 73 -9.67 7.67 -12.91
CA SER A 73 -9.95 7.97 -14.32
C SER A 73 -11.17 7.20 -14.82
N SER A 74 -11.82 7.71 -15.87
CA SER A 74 -12.92 7.00 -16.53
C SER A 74 -12.49 5.65 -17.09
N VAL A 75 -11.25 5.54 -17.57
CA VAL A 75 -10.68 4.27 -18.07
C VAL A 75 -10.56 3.24 -16.96
N ALA A 76 -10.07 3.63 -15.78
CA ALA A 76 -10.02 2.74 -14.63
C ALA A 76 -11.42 2.32 -14.15
N PHE A 77 -12.39 3.25 -14.17
CA PHE A 77 -13.78 2.96 -13.82
C PHE A 77 -14.41 1.93 -14.77
N VAL A 78 -14.18 2.05 -16.08
CA VAL A 78 -14.64 1.04 -17.06
C VAL A 78 -13.95 -0.31 -16.84
N GLY A 79 -12.65 -0.31 -16.49
CA GLY A 79 -11.94 -1.52 -16.08
C GLY A 79 -12.60 -2.21 -14.91
N GLU A 80 -13.00 -1.45 -13.89
CA GLU A 80 -13.70 -1.96 -12.72
C GLU A 80 -15.10 -2.51 -13.06
N MET A 81 -15.84 -1.82 -13.93
CA MET A 81 -17.12 -2.31 -14.45
C MET A 81 -16.95 -3.66 -15.16
N LEU A 82 -15.89 -3.84 -15.97
CA LEU A 82 -15.61 -5.10 -16.66
C LEU A 82 -15.23 -6.21 -15.69
N CYS A 83 -14.35 -5.92 -14.72
CA CYS A 83 -13.98 -6.87 -13.67
C CYS A 83 -15.21 -7.39 -12.92
N THR A 84 -16.09 -6.48 -12.51
CA THR A 84 -17.35 -6.82 -11.81
C THR A 84 -18.32 -7.57 -12.72
N THR A 85 -18.41 -7.19 -14.00
CA THR A 85 -19.29 -7.87 -14.97
C THR A 85 -18.89 -9.33 -15.19
N PHE A 86 -17.59 -9.60 -15.30
CA PHE A 86 -17.12 -10.98 -15.48
C PHE A 86 -17.15 -11.78 -14.18
N ASN A 87 -17.00 -11.12 -13.03
CA ASN A 87 -17.04 -11.73 -11.70
C ASN A 87 -16.19 -13.02 -11.61
N SER A 88 -15.03 -13.00 -12.27
CA SER A 88 -14.15 -14.16 -12.40
C SER A 88 -13.28 -14.32 -11.16
N ILE A 89 -13.14 -15.54 -10.65
CA ILE A 89 -12.27 -15.84 -9.49
C ILE A 89 -10.95 -16.44 -9.99
N GLY A 90 -9.89 -15.62 -10.03
CA GLY A 90 -8.58 -16.00 -10.57
C GLY A 90 -7.61 -16.61 -9.55
N PHE A 91 -7.99 -17.68 -8.83
CA PHE A 91 -7.10 -18.30 -7.82
C PHE A 91 -6.05 -19.26 -8.40
N ASN A 92 -6.23 -19.73 -9.64
CA ASN A 92 -5.20 -20.44 -10.41
C ASN A 92 -5.36 -20.14 -11.91
N TRP A 93 -4.35 -20.49 -12.71
CA TRP A 93 -4.33 -20.15 -14.13
C TRP A 93 -5.48 -20.83 -14.89
N LEU A 94 -5.82 -22.07 -14.54
CA LEU A 94 -6.85 -22.85 -15.23
C LEU A 94 -8.23 -22.19 -15.20
N VAL A 95 -8.60 -21.56 -14.07
CA VAL A 95 -9.94 -20.96 -13.90
C VAL A 95 -10.08 -19.57 -14.52
N CYS A 96 -8.99 -18.84 -14.73
CA CYS A 96 -9.01 -17.57 -15.45
C CYS A 96 -7.64 -17.25 -16.08
N PRO A 97 -7.28 -17.89 -17.22
CA PRO A 97 -5.99 -17.66 -17.86
C PRO A 97 -5.75 -16.20 -18.22
N ALA A 98 -6.78 -15.54 -18.75
CA ALA A 98 -6.70 -14.16 -19.19
C ALA A 98 -6.36 -13.20 -18.04
N ALA A 99 -6.96 -13.36 -16.86
CA ALA A 99 -6.66 -12.51 -15.71
C ALA A 99 -5.21 -12.66 -15.24
N MET A 100 -4.72 -13.89 -15.14
CA MET A 100 -3.33 -14.16 -14.70
C MET A 100 -2.30 -13.67 -15.71
N GLU A 101 -2.47 -14.01 -16.98
CA GLU A 101 -1.54 -13.59 -18.04
C GLU A 101 -1.53 -12.07 -18.20
N LEU A 102 -2.70 -11.42 -18.14
CA LEU A 102 -2.80 -9.97 -18.21
C LEU A 102 -2.15 -9.29 -17.02
N GLU A 103 -2.31 -9.82 -15.80
CA GLU A 103 -1.62 -9.30 -14.62
C GLU A 103 -0.10 -9.36 -14.81
N MET A 104 0.43 -10.49 -15.27
CA MET A 104 1.87 -10.65 -15.53
C MET A 104 2.38 -9.61 -16.54
N VAL A 105 1.66 -9.42 -17.65
CA VAL A 105 2.01 -8.44 -18.69
C VAL A 105 1.98 -7.01 -18.16
N VAL A 106 0.91 -6.63 -17.44
CA VAL A 106 0.76 -5.26 -16.91
C VAL A 106 1.79 -4.97 -15.83
N MET A 107 2.12 -5.94 -14.98
CA MET A 107 3.20 -5.79 -13.99
C MET A 107 4.56 -5.58 -14.67
N ASP A 108 4.85 -6.30 -15.75
CA ASP A 108 6.07 -6.06 -16.54
C ASP A 108 6.06 -4.69 -17.23
N TRP A 109 4.92 -4.23 -17.76
CA TRP A 109 4.78 -2.88 -18.33
C TRP A 109 5.07 -1.81 -17.29
N LEU A 110 4.45 -1.89 -16.11
CA LEU A 110 4.68 -0.95 -15.02
C LEU A 110 6.14 -0.97 -14.54
N ALA A 111 6.72 -2.16 -14.38
CA ALA A 111 8.13 -2.31 -14.05
C ALA A 111 9.05 -1.66 -15.10
N ASN A 112 8.70 -1.76 -16.40
CA ASN A 112 9.46 -1.10 -17.47
C ASN A 112 9.31 0.43 -17.43
N MET A 113 8.11 0.95 -17.18
CA MET A 113 7.86 2.40 -17.02
C MET A 113 8.66 2.98 -15.86
N LEU A 114 8.74 2.24 -14.75
CA LEU A 114 9.56 2.57 -13.58
C LEU A 114 11.05 2.27 -13.78
N LYS A 115 11.46 1.75 -14.95
CA LYS A 115 12.83 1.32 -15.26
C LYS A 115 13.43 0.43 -14.15
N LEU A 116 12.67 -0.55 -13.70
CA LEU A 116 13.13 -1.55 -12.74
C LEU A 116 14.04 -2.57 -13.45
N PRO A 117 15.02 -3.17 -12.75
CA PRO A 117 15.84 -4.20 -13.35
C PRO A 117 15.02 -5.47 -13.63
N LYS A 118 15.50 -6.29 -14.57
CA LYS A 118 14.88 -7.56 -14.96
C LYS A 118 14.68 -8.54 -13.80
N SER A 119 15.37 -8.34 -12.68
CA SER A 119 15.17 -9.08 -11.44
C SER A 119 13.83 -8.81 -10.74
N PHE A 120 13.02 -7.84 -11.22
CA PHE A 120 11.65 -7.57 -10.75
C PHE A 120 10.58 -7.88 -11.82
N MET A 121 10.97 -8.52 -12.92
CA MET A 121 10.07 -8.76 -14.07
C MET A 121 9.89 -10.26 -14.30
N PHE A 122 8.69 -10.66 -14.73
CA PHE A 122 8.39 -12.01 -15.19
C PHE A 122 9.21 -12.38 -16.43
N SER A 123 9.47 -11.42 -17.32
CA SER A 123 10.40 -11.59 -18.45
C SER A 123 11.88 -11.75 -18.05
N GLY A 124 12.20 -11.71 -16.76
CA GLY A 124 13.54 -11.88 -16.22
C GLY A 124 13.59 -12.95 -15.13
N THR A 125 14.00 -12.56 -13.93
CA THR A 125 14.18 -13.49 -12.79
C THR A 125 13.32 -13.15 -11.59
N GLY A 126 12.37 -12.23 -11.75
CA GLY A 126 11.48 -11.78 -10.70
C GLY A 126 10.02 -11.88 -11.14
N GLY A 127 9.21 -10.97 -10.63
CA GLY A 127 7.80 -10.85 -10.97
C GLY A 127 7.13 -9.81 -10.09
N GLY A 128 5.84 -9.62 -10.33
CA GLY A 128 4.98 -8.73 -9.56
C GLY A 128 3.62 -9.36 -9.34
N VAL A 129 2.87 -8.83 -8.37
CA VAL A 129 1.50 -9.28 -8.10
C VAL A 129 0.66 -8.06 -7.78
N MET A 130 -0.58 -8.02 -8.24
CA MET A 130 -1.53 -6.99 -7.84
C MET A 130 -2.16 -7.36 -6.50
N GLN A 131 -2.06 -6.42 -5.57
CA GLN A 131 -2.56 -6.55 -4.21
C GLN A 131 -3.48 -5.36 -3.91
N ALA A 132 -4.42 -5.55 -2.99
CA ALA A 132 -5.39 -4.50 -2.65
C ALA A 132 -4.70 -3.35 -1.91
N THR A 133 -3.80 -3.67 -0.96
CA THR A 133 -3.19 -2.67 -0.08
C THR A 133 -1.68 -2.83 0.08
N SER A 134 -0.96 -1.73 0.36
CA SER A 134 0.45 -1.83 0.78
C SER A 134 0.61 -2.59 2.10
N SER A 135 -0.46 -2.66 2.91
CA SER A 135 -0.45 -3.41 4.17
C SER A 135 -0.27 -4.91 3.95
N GLU A 136 -1.00 -5.49 2.99
CA GLU A 136 -0.85 -6.90 2.67
C GLU A 136 0.49 -7.15 1.96
N ALA A 137 0.97 -6.23 1.12
CA ALA A 137 2.28 -6.35 0.46
C ALA A 137 3.42 -6.39 1.47
N ILE A 138 3.39 -5.48 2.44
CA ILE A 138 4.34 -5.47 3.55
C ILE A 138 4.22 -6.79 4.36
N LEU A 139 3.01 -7.24 4.67
CA LEU A 139 2.79 -8.49 5.40
C LEU A 139 3.37 -9.72 4.65
N CYS A 140 3.10 -9.85 3.35
CA CYS A 140 3.62 -10.93 2.52
C CYS A 140 5.15 -10.93 2.50
N THR A 141 5.78 -9.76 2.34
CA THR A 141 7.25 -9.66 2.33
C THR A 141 7.87 -9.92 3.71
N LEU A 142 7.19 -9.51 4.79
CA LEU A 142 7.57 -9.84 6.17
C LEU A 142 7.51 -11.35 6.41
N ILE A 143 6.44 -12.02 5.98
CA ILE A 143 6.28 -13.48 6.11
C ILE A 143 7.36 -14.20 5.30
N ALA A 144 7.63 -13.75 4.07
CA ALA A 144 8.71 -14.33 3.25
C ALA A 144 10.09 -14.19 3.92
N ALA A 145 10.41 -13.01 4.47
CA ALA A 145 11.65 -12.77 5.19
C ALA A 145 11.75 -13.61 6.49
N ARG A 146 10.64 -13.72 7.23
CA ARG A 146 10.50 -14.54 8.44
C ARG A 146 10.76 -16.00 8.13
N ASP A 147 10.06 -16.58 7.16
CA ASP A 147 10.16 -18.00 6.84
C ASP A 147 11.54 -18.35 6.26
N ARG A 148 12.14 -17.44 5.49
CA ARG A 148 13.55 -17.53 5.06
C ARG A 148 14.49 -17.65 6.26
N ALA A 149 14.33 -16.79 7.27
CA ALA A 149 15.17 -16.82 8.46
C ALA A 149 14.92 -18.08 9.31
N LEU A 150 13.65 -18.44 9.56
CA LEU A 150 13.27 -19.60 10.37
C LEU A 150 13.70 -20.94 9.75
N LYS A 151 13.82 -21.02 8.42
CA LYS A 151 14.41 -22.19 7.76
C LYS A 151 15.88 -22.41 8.15
N ILE A 152 16.60 -21.34 8.48
CA ILE A 152 18.02 -21.37 8.85
C ILE A 152 18.19 -21.56 10.35
N ILE A 153 17.44 -20.79 11.16
CA ILE A 153 17.61 -20.78 12.63
C ILE A 153 16.65 -21.71 13.38
N GLY A 154 15.65 -22.29 12.71
CA GLY A 154 14.59 -23.11 13.31
C GLY A 154 13.39 -22.30 13.84
N VAL A 155 12.18 -22.82 13.66
CA VAL A 155 10.90 -22.17 13.99
C VAL A 155 10.77 -21.74 15.46
N GLN A 156 11.42 -22.47 16.37
CA GLN A 156 11.46 -22.17 17.80
C GLN A 156 12.15 -20.84 18.14
N ASN A 157 12.94 -20.29 17.20
CA ASN A 157 13.64 -19.02 17.35
C ASN A 157 12.85 -17.81 16.82
N ILE A 158 11.55 -17.95 16.53
CA ILE A 158 10.70 -16.84 16.07
C ILE A 158 10.72 -15.62 17.02
N ALA A 159 10.86 -15.87 18.32
CA ALA A 159 10.98 -14.83 19.34
C ALA A 159 12.26 -13.98 19.24
N LYS A 160 13.25 -14.38 18.43
CA LYS A 160 14.51 -13.65 18.22
C LYS A 160 14.48 -12.72 17.01
N LEU A 161 13.45 -12.81 16.17
CA LEU A 161 13.38 -12.05 14.93
C LEU A 161 13.14 -10.57 15.22
N VAL A 162 13.87 -9.69 14.53
CA VAL A 162 13.82 -8.23 14.69
C VAL A 162 13.55 -7.55 13.36
N VAL A 163 12.70 -6.54 13.40
CA VAL A 163 12.25 -5.77 12.23
C VAL A 163 12.46 -4.28 12.47
N TYR A 164 12.74 -3.54 11.41
CA TYR A 164 13.18 -2.14 11.46
C TYR A 164 12.33 -1.26 10.55
N ALA A 165 11.90 -0.12 11.07
CA ALA A 165 11.30 0.97 10.30
C ALA A 165 11.57 2.31 11.00
N TYR A 166 11.18 3.41 10.38
CA TYR A 166 11.22 4.74 10.99
C TYR A 166 10.11 4.94 12.02
N ASP A 167 10.29 5.89 12.93
CA ASP A 167 9.36 6.22 14.02
C ASP A 167 7.99 6.72 13.57
N GLN A 168 7.94 7.40 12.42
CA GLN A 168 6.71 7.85 11.77
C GLN A 168 6.15 6.81 10.78
N ALA A 169 6.60 5.54 10.85
CA ALA A 169 6.10 4.46 10.00
C ALA A 169 4.58 4.41 10.01
N HIS A 170 3.99 4.32 8.81
CA HIS A 170 2.55 4.15 8.65
C HIS A 170 2.06 3.05 9.61
N SER A 171 0.95 3.30 10.31
CA SER A 171 0.42 2.44 11.36
C SER A 171 0.32 0.95 10.93
N THR A 172 0.09 0.74 9.64
CA THR A 172 0.22 -0.53 8.91
C THR A 172 1.45 -1.37 9.26
N TYR A 173 2.64 -0.80 9.37
CA TYR A 173 3.86 -1.59 9.51
C TYR A 173 3.87 -2.36 10.84
N LYS A 174 3.56 -1.69 11.95
CA LYS A 174 3.41 -2.33 13.26
C LYS A 174 2.33 -3.42 13.24
N LYS A 175 1.19 -3.14 12.59
CA LYS A 175 0.10 -4.10 12.41
C LYS A 175 0.59 -5.35 11.67
N ALA A 176 1.28 -5.18 10.54
CA ALA A 176 1.81 -6.27 9.74
C ALA A 176 2.85 -7.10 10.52
N CYS A 177 3.75 -6.45 11.27
CA CYS A 177 4.73 -7.13 12.12
C CYS A 177 4.06 -8.00 13.18
N LYS A 178 3.04 -7.47 13.86
CA LYS A 178 2.26 -8.20 14.86
C LYS A 178 1.53 -9.40 14.25
N LEU A 179 0.90 -9.21 13.08
CA LEU A 179 0.24 -10.29 12.34
C LEU A 179 1.23 -11.37 11.87
N ALA A 180 2.45 -10.98 11.52
CA ALA A 180 3.51 -11.92 11.15
C ALA A 180 4.11 -12.70 12.34
N GLY A 181 3.71 -12.37 13.58
CA GLY A 181 4.18 -13.04 14.80
C GLY A 181 5.45 -12.46 15.39
N VAL A 182 5.86 -11.25 14.99
CA VAL A 182 7.02 -10.56 15.58
C VAL A 182 6.65 -10.03 16.96
N LEU A 183 7.51 -10.28 17.96
CA LEU A 183 7.30 -9.77 19.30
C LEU A 183 7.35 -8.24 19.32
N GLN A 184 6.45 -7.62 20.10
CA GLN A 184 6.37 -6.16 20.21
C GLN A 184 7.70 -5.52 20.61
N CYS A 185 8.46 -6.16 21.49
CA CYS A 185 9.78 -5.70 21.93
C CYS A 185 10.88 -5.80 20.86
N ASN A 186 10.64 -6.50 19.75
CA ASN A 186 11.56 -6.65 18.62
C ASN A 186 11.13 -5.84 17.38
N ILE A 187 10.12 -4.99 17.51
CA ILE A 187 9.77 -4.00 16.48
C ILE A 187 10.56 -2.73 16.78
N ARG A 188 11.61 -2.49 16.01
CA ARG A 188 12.50 -1.34 16.17
C ARG A 188 11.99 -0.20 15.30
N LEU A 189 11.43 0.81 15.97
CA LEU A 189 11.16 2.10 15.35
C LEU A 189 12.30 3.06 15.61
N LEU A 190 12.97 3.47 14.55
CA LEU A 190 14.15 4.31 14.64
C LEU A 190 13.72 5.78 14.67
N PRO A 191 14.17 6.55 15.67
CA PRO A 191 13.85 7.98 15.75
C PRO A 191 14.41 8.71 14.53
N THR A 192 13.61 9.60 13.97
CA THR A 192 14.01 10.50 12.89
C THR A 192 13.98 11.94 13.39
N THR A 193 14.75 12.82 12.75
CA THR A 193 14.90 14.21 13.21
C THR A 193 14.70 15.18 12.07
N GLN A 194 14.37 16.43 12.41
CA GLN A 194 14.29 17.50 11.43
C GLN A 194 15.60 17.69 10.66
N ALA A 195 16.76 17.47 11.29
CA ALA A 195 18.07 17.63 10.65
C ALA A 195 18.28 16.66 9.46
N SER A 196 17.60 15.51 9.45
CA SER A 196 17.59 14.56 8.33
C SER A 196 16.32 14.68 7.48
N ASN A 197 15.53 15.75 7.62
CA ASN A 197 14.19 15.86 7.03
C ASN A 197 13.31 14.65 7.34
N PHE A 198 13.45 14.09 8.54
CA PHE A 198 12.75 12.90 9.01
C PHE A 198 13.05 11.60 8.22
N SER A 199 14.17 11.53 7.50
CA SER A 199 14.65 10.28 6.89
C SER A 199 15.35 9.38 7.92
N LEU A 200 15.34 8.07 7.67
CA LEU A 200 16.16 7.11 8.40
C LEU A 200 17.66 7.42 8.26
N SER A 201 18.38 7.22 9.37
CA SER A 201 19.83 7.32 9.41
C SER A 201 20.48 5.94 9.22
N PRO A 202 21.29 5.74 8.16
CA PRO A 202 22.04 4.49 7.95
C PRO A 202 23.00 4.18 9.10
N THR A 203 23.62 5.20 9.69
CA THR A 203 24.53 5.05 10.84
C THR A 203 23.79 4.56 12.09
N LEU A 204 22.59 5.10 12.34
CA LEU A 204 21.75 4.66 13.44
C LEU A 204 21.26 3.22 13.22
N LEU A 205 20.80 2.91 12.01
CA LEU A 205 20.40 1.56 11.63
C LEU A 205 21.52 0.55 11.87
N CYS A 206 22.74 0.85 11.41
CA CYS A 206 23.89 -0.02 11.61
C CYS A 206 24.20 -0.24 13.09
N THR A 207 24.14 0.83 13.90
CA THR A 207 24.37 0.76 15.35
C THR A 207 23.35 -0.17 16.04
N ILE A 208 22.07 -0.03 15.71
CA ILE A 208 21.00 -0.84 16.32
C ILE A 208 21.08 -2.29 15.86
N ILE A 209 21.29 -2.54 14.56
CA ILE A 209 21.47 -3.91 14.04
C ILE A 209 22.65 -4.60 14.73
N LYS A 210 23.80 -3.92 14.87
CA LYS A 210 24.96 -4.46 15.60
C LYS A 210 24.64 -4.81 17.05
N ALA A 211 23.90 -3.94 17.74
CA ALA A 211 23.48 -4.18 19.11
C ALA A 211 22.54 -5.40 19.23
N ASP A 212 21.53 -5.50 18.35
CA ASP A 212 20.59 -6.62 18.31
C ASP A 212 21.34 -7.95 18.04
N VAL A 213 22.23 -7.97 17.05
CA VAL A 213 23.08 -9.14 16.75
C VAL A 213 23.98 -9.49 17.93
N GLY A 214 24.57 -8.49 18.60
CA GLY A 214 25.44 -8.69 19.76
C GLY A 214 24.77 -9.36 20.96
N VAL A 215 23.44 -9.24 21.09
CA VAL A 215 22.64 -9.91 22.12
C VAL A 215 21.94 -11.19 21.62
N GLY A 216 22.29 -11.66 20.41
CA GLY A 216 21.78 -12.91 19.83
C GLY A 216 20.40 -12.82 19.20
N LEU A 217 19.91 -11.60 18.92
CA LEU A 217 18.71 -11.40 18.11
C LEU A 217 19.04 -11.51 16.61
N VAL A 218 18.01 -11.71 15.78
CA VAL A 218 18.13 -11.98 14.35
C VAL A 218 17.41 -10.89 13.55
N PRO A 219 18.13 -9.90 13.01
CA PRO A 219 17.61 -8.92 12.06
C PRO A 219 17.03 -9.61 10.82
N ILE A 220 15.78 -9.31 10.44
CA ILE A 220 15.15 -9.96 9.26
C ILE A 220 14.55 -9.02 8.22
N HIS A 221 14.05 -7.84 8.61
CA HIS A 221 13.30 -6.99 7.69
C HIS A 221 13.48 -5.50 8.00
N LEU A 222 13.72 -4.71 6.96
CA LEU A 222 13.75 -3.26 6.98
C LEU A 222 12.68 -2.74 6.01
N CYS A 223 11.79 -1.89 6.50
CA CYS A 223 10.88 -1.11 5.65
C CYS A 223 11.43 0.31 5.46
N ALA A 224 12.01 0.55 4.29
CA ALA A 224 12.46 1.88 3.87
C ALA A 224 11.36 2.55 3.04
N THR A 225 11.07 3.82 3.31
CA THR A 225 9.91 4.52 2.74
C THR A 225 10.35 5.67 1.82
N LEU A 226 9.74 5.72 0.63
CA LEU A 226 9.82 6.86 -0.28
C LEU A 226 8.48 7.60 -0.24
N GLY A 227 8.44 8.74 0.45
CA GLY A 227 7.21 9.49 0.64
C GLY A 227 6.44 9.04 1.87
N THR A 228 6.97 9.38 3.05
CA THR A 228 6.26 9.16 4.32
C THR A 228 4.92 9.90 4.33
N THR A 229 3.95 9.39 5.09
CA THR A 229 2.58 9.95 5.08
C THR A 229 2.50 11.35 5.66
N SER A 230 3.30 11.67 6.69
CA SER A 230 3.22 12.95 7.39
C SER A 230 3.84 14.11 6.60
N THR A 231 5.01 13.90 6.01
CA THR A 231 5.82 14.98 5.41
C THR A 231 6.42 14.61 4.06
N THR A 232 6.05 13.46 3.49
CA THR A 232 6.65 12.94 2.24
C THR A 232 8.17 12.80 2.31
N ALA A 233 8.71 12.50 3.49
CA ALA A 233 10.14 12.27 3.67
C ALA A 233 10.62 11.07 2.83
N VAL A 234 11.89 11.11 2.45
CA VAL A 234 12.52 10.13 1.56
C VAL A 234 13.72 9.50 2.27
N ASP A 235 13.66 8.19 2.47
CA ASP A 235 14.76 7.43 3.04
C ASP A 235 15.94 7.28 2.04
N PRO A 236 17.21 7.36 2.50
CA PRO A 236 18.37 7.13 1.65
C PRO A 236 18.57 5.64 1.35
N ILE A 237 17.86 5.13 0.33
CA ILE A 237 17.75 3.69 0.02
C ILE A 237 19.11 3.00 -0.15
N GLY A 238 20.03 3.56 -0.94
CA GLY A 238 21.33 2.92 -1.20
C GLY A 238 22.14 2.64 0.08
N PRO A 239 22.45 3.67 0.88
CA PRO A 239 23.11 3.49 2.17
C PRO A 239 22.38 2.55 3.14
N LEU A 240 21.05 2.63 3.23
CA LEU A 240 20.26 1.73 4.09
C LEU A 240 20.33 0.28 3.60
N ALA A 241 20.22 0.06 2.30
CA ALA A 241 20.30 -1.26 1.69
C ALA A 241 21.69 -1.88 1.85
N ASN A 242 22.76 -1.08 1.78
CA ASN A 242 24.12 -1.58 2.06
C ASN A 242 24.21 -2.12 3.50
N VAL A 243 23.76 -1.34 4.49
CA VAL A 243 23.72 -1.79 5.89
C VAL A 243 22.87 -3.05 6.02
N ALA A 244 21.67 -3.08 5.47
CA ALA A 244 20.79 -4.24 5.57
C ALA A 244 21.39 -5.51 4.94
N ASN A 245 22.00 -5.38 3.75
CA ASN A 245 22.59 -6.49 3.02
C ASN A 245 23.80 -7.10 3.74
N ASP A 246 24.62 -6.29 4.43
CA ASP A 246 25.74 -6.78 5.24
C ASP A 246 25.31 -7.74 6.35
N TYR A 247 24.05 -7.66 6.80
CA TYR A 247 23.46 -8.52 7.83
C TYR A 247 22.38 -9.47 7.29
N GLY A 248 22.19 -9.56 5.97
CA GLY A 248 21.18 -10.42 5.35
C GLY A 248 19.72 -10.00 5.64
N VAL A 249 19.49 -8.74 6.02
CA VAL A 249 18.16 -8.18 6.30
C VAL A 249 17.41 -7.96 4.99
N TRP A 250 16.15 -8.38 4.92
CA TRP A 250 15.28 -8.12 3.78
C TRP A 250 14.93 -6.64 3.71
N VAL A 251 15.19 -5.98 2.58
CA VAL A 251 14.80 -4.59 2.35
C VAL A 251 13.53 -4.53 1.52
N HIS A 252 12.44 -4.06 2.14
CA HIS A 252 11.22 -3.68 1.44
C HIS A 252 11.19 -2.16 1.26
N MET A 253 11.04 -1.73 0.01
CA MET A 253 10.86 -0.32 -0.33
C MET A 253 9.36 -0.01 -0.47
N ASN A 254 8.82 0.73 0.49
CA ASN A 254 7.44 1.20 0.47
C ASN A 254 7.36 2.56 -0.24
N VAL A 255 6.80 2.58 -1.44
CA VAL A 255 6.65 3.79 -2.25
C VAL A 255 5.18 4.08 -2.57
N ALA A 256 4.28 3.78 -1.62
CA ALA A 256 2.83 3.81 -1.82
C ALA A 256 2.30 5.05 -2.57
N TYR A 257 2.84 6.23 -2.27
CA TYR A 257 2.42 7.49 -2.92
C TYR A 257 3.38 7.93 -4.05
N ILE A 258 4.65 8.22 -3.72
CA ILE A 258 5.62 8.81 -4.68
C ILE A 258 6.08 7.82 -5.76
N GLY A 259 5.87 6.52 -5.58
CA GLY A 259 6.27 5.50 -6.54
C GLY A 259 5.77 5.76 -7.95
N SER A 260 4.53 6.24 -8.09
CA SER A 260 3.95 6.57 -9.39
C SER A 260 4.63 7.76 -10.08
N ALA A 261 5.12 8.75 -9.33
CA ALA A 261 5.85 9.88 -9.90
C ALA A 261 7.18 9.45 -10.56
N CYS A 262 7.75 8.30 -10.15
CA CYS A 262 9.01 7.78 -10.67
C CYS A 262 8.93 7.23 -12.10
N ILE A 263 7.74 7.24 -12.73
CA ILE A 263 7.61 7.05 -14.19
C ILE A 263 8.20 8.23 -14.97
N CYS A 264 8.19 9.43 -14.36
CA CYS A 264 8.79 10.63 -14.92
C CYS A 264 10.29 10.62 -14.68
N LEU A 265 11.07 11.02 -15.69
CA LEU A 265 12.53 10.90 -15.68
C LEU A 265 13.17 11.73 -14.55
N GLU A 266 12.60 12.90 -14.26
CA GLU A 266 13.05 13.83 -13.23
C GLU A 266 12.89 13.29 -11.80
N PHE A 267 11.93 12.39 -11.55
CA PHE A 267 11.74 11.74 -10.25
C PHE A 267 12.35 10.34 -10.18
N ARG A 268 12.74 9.77 -11.33
CA ARG A 268 13.27 8.40 -11.39
C ARG A 268 14.50 8.18 -10.51
N HIS A 269 15.30 9.21 -10.26
CA HIS A 269 16.50 9.13 -9.41
C HIS A 269 16.24 8.53 -8.01
N HIS A 270 15.01 8.65 -7.49
CA HIS A 270 14.60 8.02 -6.23
C HIS A 270 14.64 6.48 -6.22
N LEU A 271 14.60 5.84 -7.40
CA LEU A 271 14.64 4.38 -7.56
C LEU A 271 15.98 3.86 -8.09
N ASP A 272 17.04 4.68 -8.13
CA ASP A 272 18.34 4.28 -8.72
C ASP A 272 18.98 3.09 -7.99
N GLU A 273 18.77 3.01 -6.68
CA GLU A 273 19.34 1.97 -5.82
C GLU A 273 18.44 0.73 -5.68
N ILE A 274 17.37 0.62 -6.48
CA ILE A 274 16.41 -0.50 -6.40
C ILE A 274 17.06 -1.88 -6.61
N LYS A 275 18.18 -1.97 -7.33
CA LYS A 275 18.92 -3.22 -7.52
C LYS A 275 19.42 -3.85 -6.21
N ARG A 276 19.44 -3.08 -5.11
CA ARG A 276 19.90 -3.51 -3.78
C ARG A 276 18.76 -3.91 -2.84
N VAL A 277 17.51 -3.74 -3.25
CA VAL A 277 16.34 -4.07 -2.42
C VAL A 277 15.73 -5.41 -2.83
N ASN A 278 14.95 -6.02 -1.94
CA ASN A 278 14.35 -7.33 -2.18
C ASN A 278 12.90 -7.23 -2.68
N SER A 279 12.16 -6.20 -2.29
CA SER A 279 10.80 -5.97 -2.76
C SER A 279 10.44 -4.48 -2.78
N LEU A 280 9.46 -4.13 -3.61
CA LEU A 280 8.92 -2.78 -3.80
C LEU A 280 7.38 -2.87 -3.78
N SER A 281 6.70 -1.89 -3.20
CA SER A 281 5.25 -1.72 -3.37
C SER A 281 4.87 -0.27 -3.63
N LEU A 282 3.89 -0.05 -4.51
CA LEU A 282 3.32 1.25 -4.85
C LEU A 282 1.80 1.12 -4.94
N ASN A 283 1.04 2.19 -4.72
CA ASN A 283 -0.42 2.16 -4.81
C ASN A 283 -0.90 2.96 -6.02
N PRO A 284 -1.32 2.30 -7.11
CA PRO A 284 -1.90 3.00 -8.25
C PRO A 284 -3.14 3.82 -7.89
N HIS A 285 -3.88 3.41 -6.85
CA HIS A 285 -5.05 4.13 -6.37
C HIS A 285 -4.75 5.45 -5.65
N LYS A 286 -3.49 5.70 -5.29
CA LYS A 286 -3.08 6.98 -4.71
C LYS A 286 -2.71 8.00 -5.77
N TRP A 287 -1.83 7.63 -6.70
CA TRP A 287 -1.29 8.61 -7.65
C TRP A 287 -1.02 8.04 -9.05
N TYR A 288 -1.86 7.11 -9.51
CA TYR A 288 -1.78 6.54 -10.86
C TYR A 288 -3.16 6.27 -11.48
N LEU A 289 -4.15 7.09 -11.12
CA LEU A 289 -5.48 7.15 -11.74
C LEU A 289 -6.29 5.84 -11.70
N LYS A 290 -5.94 4.89 -10.82
CA LYS A 290 -6.70 3.66 -10.56
C LYS A 290 -7.71 3.89 -9.45
N GLN A 291 -8.88 3.28 -9.51
CA GLN A 291 -9.80 3.25 -8.38
C GLN A 291 -9.28 2.31 -7.26
N GLU A 292 -9.46 2.70 -5.99
CA GLU A 292 -9.23 1.81 -4.84
C GLU A 292 -10.39 0.81 -4.75
N LEU A 293 -10.08 -0.47 -4.53
CA LEU A 293 -11.04 -1.56 -4.31
C LEU A 293 -11.40 -1.67 -2.83
#